data_AF-A0A1G0VLY6-F1
#
_entry.id   AF-A0A1G0VLY6-F1
#
_cell.length_a   1.000
_cell.length_b   1.000
_cell.length_c   1.000
_cell.angle_alpha   90.00
_cell.angle_beta   90.00
_cell.angle_gamma   90.00
#
_symmetry.space_group_name_H-M   'P 1'
#
loop_
_entity.id
_entity.type
_entity.pdbx_description
1 polymer ?
#
loop_
_entity_poly.entity_id
_entity_poly.type
_entity_poly.pdbx_seq_one_letter_code
_entity_poly.pdbx_strand_id
1 'polypeptide(L)'
;MEKLETQFVPCNGCTLCCKGDLIRLTSNDNTAEYITELHFRIPGALMLAHKENGDCIYLEENGCSIHSRAPELCRSADCRTLALKYDFNTAMHMHNSGMLNILVWDKGKELLREMKN
;
A
#
# COMPACT_ATOMS: atom_id res chain seq x y z
N MET A 1 -2.40 5.81 -24.00
CA MET A 1 -2.18 5.68 -22.55
C MET A 1 -3.06 4.55 -22.08
N GLU A 2 -2.44 3.39 -21.87
CA GLU A 2 -3.12 2.20 -21.38
C GLU A 2 -3.60 2.52 -19.95
N LYS A 3 -4.92 2.50 -19.74
CA LYS A 3 -5.50 2.63 -18.41
C LYS A 3 -4.97 1.46 -17.60
N LEU A 4 -4.21 1.72 -16.53
CA LEU A 4 -3.88 0.70 -15.55
C LEU A 4 -5.19 0.16 -14.99
N GLU A 5 -5.57 -1.04 -15.44
CA GLU A 5 -6.70 -1.76 -14.88
C GLU A 5 -6.44 -1.92 -13.38
N THR A 6 -7.45 -1.61 -12.57
CA THR A 6 -7.43 -1.88 -11.13
C THR A 6 -7.01 -3.33 -10.92
N GLN A 7 -5.86 -3.54 -10.27
CA GLN A 7 -5.34 -4.88 -10.05
C GLN A 7 -6.18 -5.54 -8.96
N PHE A 8 -7.03 -6.51 -9.34
CA PHE A 8 -7.77 -7.27 -8.36
C PHE A 8 -6.81 -8.14 -7.54
N VAL A 9 -6.73 -7.83 -6.24
CA VAL A 9 -6.02 -8.63 -5.25
C VAL A 9 -7.08 -9.30 -4.38
N PRO A 10 -7.14 -10.65 -4.31
CA PRO A 10 -8.15 -11.39 -3.54
C PRO A 10 -7.83 -11.36 -2.04
N CYS A 11 -7.53 -10.18 -1.48
CA CYS A 11 -7.12 -10.03 -0.10
C CYS A 11 -8.30 -9.97 0.89
N ASN A 12 -9.55 -10.03 0.40
CA ASN A 12 -10.79 -10.12 1.19
C ASN A 12 -10.90 -9.09 2.32
N GLY A 13 -10.61 -7.82 2.03
CA GLY A 13 -10.69 -6.73 3.02
C GLY A 13 -9.45 -6.58 3.91
N CYS A 14 -8.34 -7.27 3.59
CA CYS A 14 -7.06 -7.03 4.24
C CYS A 14 -6.65 -5.55 4.21
N THR A 15 -6.11 -5.07 5.34
CA THR A 15 -5.72 -3.66 5.53
C THR A 15 -4.21 -3.48 5.75
N LEU A 16 -3.40 -4.50 5.48
CA LEU A 16 -1.96 -4.45 5.78
C LEU A 16 -1.23 -3.33 5.03
N CYS A 17 -1.64 -2.99 3.80
CA CYS A 17 -1.09 -1.86 3.05
C CYS A 17 -1.51 -0.49 3.60
N CYS A 18 -2.48 -0.43 4.53
CA CYS A 18 -2.87 0.82 5.18
C CYS A 18 -2.06 1.09 6.46
N LYS A 19 -1.17 0.18 6.88
CA LYS A 19 -0.46 0.25 8.15
C LYS A 19 1.01 0.63 7.96
N GLY A 20 1.37 1.86 8.33
CA GLY A 20 2.75 2.36 8.23
C GLY A 20 3.27 2.51 6.79
N ASP A 21 2.37 2.67 5.81
CA ASP A 21 2.74 2.85 4.40
C ASP A 21 3.04 4.32 4.09
N LEU A 22 3.66 4.63 2.96
CA LEU A 22 3.94 5.99 2.48
C LEU A 22 3.27 6.20 1.13
N ILE A 23 1.94 6.26 1.12
CA ILE A 23 1.13 6.39 -0.10
C ILE A 23 1.29 7.79 -0.70
N ARG A 24 2.32 7.95 -1.53
CA ARG A 24 2.57 9.16 -2.31
C ARG A 24 1.44 9.40 -3.31
N LEU A 25 0.94 10.64 -3.36
CA LEU A 25 0.04 11.07 -4.41
C LEU A 25 0.82 11.37 -5.69
N THR A 26 0.24 10.96 -6.80
CA THR A 26 0.82 11.10 -8.14
C THR A 26 0.15 12.25 -8.89
N SER A 27 0.60 12.54 -10.11
CA SER A 27 -0.10 13.48 -11.00
C SER A 27 -1.47 12.98 -11.45
N ASN A 28 -1.77 11.69 -11.27
CA ASN A 28 -3.06 11.09 -11.61
C ASN A 28 -4.08 11.19 -10.46
N ASP A 29 -3.66 11.71 -9.30
CA ASP A 29 -4.51 11.88 -8.13
C ASP A 29 -4.91 13.35 -7.95
N ASN A 30 -6.20 13.60 -7.71
CA ASN A 30 -6.66 14.93 -7.31
C ASN A 30 -6.40 15.14 -5.81
N THR A 31 -5.34 15.86 -5.47
CA THR A 31 -4.92 16.02 -4.06
C THR A 31 -5.96 16.70 -3.17
N ALA A 32 -6.86 17.51 -3.74
CA ALA A 32 -7.96 18.16 -3.00
C ALA A 32 -9.00 17.17 -2.46
N GLU A 33 -9.02 15.92 -2.92
CA GLU A 33 -9.95 14.87 -2.46
C GLU A 33 -9.43 14.10 -1.24
N TYR A 34 -8.20 14.40 -0.79
CA TYR A 34 -7.52 13.65 0.27
C TYR A 34 -7.02 14.56 1.39
N ILE A 35 -6.95 14.01 2.60
CA ILE A 35 -6.19 14.56 3.71
C ILE A 35 -4.75 14.15 3.47
N THR A 36 -3.87 15.14 3.30
CA THR A 36 -2.49 14.94 2.87
C THR A 36 -1.49 15.54 3.84
N GLU A 37 -0.28 14.99 3.82
CA GLU A 37 0.90 15.57 4.47
C GLU A 37 2.11 15.55 3.52
N LEU A 38 3.17 16.28 3.89
CA LEU A 38 4.41 16.30 3.10
C LEU A 38 5.14 14.96 3.19
N HIS A 39 5.58 14.46 2.06
CA HIS A 39 6.36 13.22 2.00
C HIS A 39 7.78 13.46 2.52
N PHE A 40 8.06 13.00 3.74
CA PHE A 40 9.34 13.30 4.41
C PHE A 40 10.60 12.77 3.69
N ARG A 41 10.49 11.74 2.83
CA ARG A 41 11.62 11.23 2.03
C ARG A 41 11.74 11.82 0.62
N ILE A 42 10.73 12.56 0.14
CA ILE A 42 10.66 13.05 -1.25
C ILE A 42 10.25 14.53 -1.21
N PRO A 43 11.22 15.45 -1.30
CA PRO A 43 10.95 16.89 -1.22
C PRO A 43 9.87 17.34 -2.21
N GLY A 44 8.88 18.08 -1.71
CA GLY A 44 7.79 18.64 -2.52
C GLY A 44 6.68 17.65 -2.92
N ALA A 45 6.82 16.35 -2.61
CA ALA A 45 5.75 15.40 -2.84
C ALA A 45 4.75 15.39 -1.67
N LEU A 46 3.47 15.14 -1.99
CA LEU A 46 2.41 14.88 -1.01
C LEU A 46 2.16 13.38 -0.88
N MET A 47 1.72 12.97 0.30
CA MET A 47 1.23 11.62 0.56
C MET A 47 -0.08 11.67 1.35
N LEU A 48 -0.83 10.56 1.39
CA LEU A 48 -1.94 10.43 2.32
C LEU A 48 -1.43 10.67 3.75
N ALA A 49 -2.20 11.42 4.54
CA ALA A 49 -1.84 11.68 5.92
C ALA A 49 -1.93 10.41 6.77
N HIS A 50 -1.27 10.45 7.92
CA HIS A 50 -1.27 9.36 8.89
C HIS A 50 -1.97 9.75 10.19
N LYS A 51 -2.47 8.75 10.91
CA LYS A 51 -2.88 8.85 12.32
C LYS A 51 -1.63 8.92 13.20
N GLU A 52 -1.81 9.26 14.47
CA GLU A 52 -0.71 9.29 15.45
C GLU A 52 0.03 7.94 15.59
N ASN A 53 -0.65 6.82 15.35
CA ASN A 53 -0.06 5.48 15.39
C ASN A 53 0.68 5.09 14.09
N GLY A 54 0.70 5.96 13.08
CA GLY A 54 1.34 5.72 11.78
C GLY A 54 0.48 4.99 10.75
N ASP A 55 -0.76 4.61 11.08
CA ASP A 55 -1.69 4.07 10.07
C ASP A 55 -2.19 5.18 9.15
N CYS A 56 -2.59 4.82 7.93
CA CYS A 56 -3.26 5.73 7.01
C CYS A 56 -4.48 6.38 7.68
N ILE A 57 -4.66 7.69 7.48
CA ILE A 57 -5.78 8.47 8.05
C ILE A 57 -7.15 7.89 7.68
N TYR A 58 -7.25 7.16 6.57
CA TYR A 58 -8.48 6.54 6.06
C TYR A 58 -8.70 5.08 6.49
N LEU A 59 -7.80 4.50 7.28
CA LEU A 59 -7.99 3.16 7.82
C LEU A 59 -8.99 3.20 8.97
N GLU A 60 -10.18 2.64 8.80
CA GLU A 60 -11.18 2.48 9.87
C GLU A 60 -11.26 1.04 10.37
N GLU A 61 -12.04 0.80 11.42
CA GLU A 61 -12.27 -0.54 12.00
C GLU A 61 -12.73 -1.56 10.94
N ASN A 62 -13.58 -1.14 10.01
CA ASN A 62 -14.11 -1.97 8.93
C ASN A 62 -13.30 -1.92 7.62
N GLY A 63 -12.11 -1.32 7.63
CA GLY A 63 -11.24 -1.22 6.47
C GLY A 63 -11.05 0.20 5.93
N CYS A 64 -10.60 0.31 4.68
CA CYS A 64 -10.33 1.61 4.06
C CYS A 64 -11.64 2.36 3.73
N SER A 65 -11.87 3.50 4.38
CA SER A 65 -13.08 4.32 4.19
C SER A 65 -13.18 4.95 2.79
N ILE A 66 -12.09 4.95 2.03
CA ILE A 66 -12.02 5.54 0.69
C ILE A 66 -11.72 4.52 -0.40
N HIS A 67 -11.86 3.22 -0.14
CA HIS A 67 -11.42 2.18 -1.08
C HIS A 67 -11.95 2.37 -2.52
N SER A 68 -13.20 2.80 -2.68
CA SER A 68 -13.83 3.06 -3.99
C SER A 68 -13.20 4.23 -4.77
N ARG A 69 -12.47 5.12 -4.10
CA ARG A 69 -11.79 6.29 -4.64
C ARG A 69 -10.33 6.36 -4.18
N ALA A 70 -9.73 5.21 -3.84
CA ALA A 70 -8.36 5.17 -3.34
C ALA A 70 -7.38 5.68 -4.40
N PRO A 71 -6.28 6.37 -4.03
CA PRO A 71 -5.34 6.95 -5.00
C PRO A 71 -4.62 5.89 -5.85
N GLU A 72 -3.91 6.33 -6.89
CA GLU A 72 -3.26 5.47 -7.88
C GLU A 72 -2.39 4.38 -7.24
N LEU A 73 -1.51 4.75 -6.30
CA LEU A 73 -0.64 3.78 -5.65
C LEU A 73 -1.41 2.70 -4.88
N CYS A 74 -2.50 3.06 -4.18
CA CYS A 74 -3.35 2.08 -3.51
C CYS A 74 -4.01 1.13 -4.50
N ARG A 75 -4.49 1.63 -5.66
CA ARG A 75 -5.13 0.80 -6.69
C ARG A 75 -4.14 -0.14 -7.41
N SER A 76 -2.87 0.25 -7.46
CA SER A 76 -1.78 -0.57 -8.03
C SER A 76 -1.13 -1.51 -7.02
N ALA A 77 -1.48 -1.41 -5.73
CA ALA A 77 -0.82 -2.18 -4.68
C ALA A 77 -1.17 -3.67 -4.81
N ASP A 78 -0.15 -4.49 -5.05
CA ASP A 78 -0.27 -5.95 -5.04
C ASP A 78 0.89 -6.57 -4.23
N CYS A 79 0.56 -7.08 -3.05
CA CYS A 79 1.52 -7.73 -2.16
C CYS A 79 2.16 -8.99 -2.77
N ARG A 80 1.50 -9.65 -3.73
CA ARG A 80 2.06 -10.79 -4.46
C ARG A 80 3.26 -10.36 -5.31
N THR A 81 3.22 -9.18 -5.90
CA THR A 81 4.33 -8.63 -6.70
C THR A 81 5.58 -8.44 -5.84
N LEU A 82 5.43 -7.92 -4.61
CA LEU A 82 6.52 -7.79 -3.64
C LEU A 82 7.08 -9.18 -3.26
N ALA A 83 6.18 -10.13 -3.00
CA ALA A 83 6.53 -11.48 -2.57
C ALA A 83 7.16 -12.35 -3.66
N LEU A 84 6.91 -12.05 -4.95
CA LEU A 84 7.60 -12.62 -6.09
C LEU A 84 8.97 -11.99 -6.33
N LYS A 85 9.07 -10.67 -6.12
CA LYS A 85 10.26 -9.89 -6.42
C LYS A 85 11.40 -10.10 -5.42
N TYR A 86 11.06 -10.27 -4.14
CA TYR A 86 12.03 -10.31 -3.05
C TYR A 86 11.97 -11.65 -2.31
N ASP A 87 13.15 -12.24 -2.07
CA ASP A 87 13.27 -13.35 -1.13
C ASP A 87 13.12 -12.89 0.34
N PHE A 88 13.07 -13.85 1.26
CA PHE A 88 12.85 -13.54 2.68
C PHE A 88 13.94 -12.63 3.26
N ASN A 89 15.21 -12.90 2.95
CA ASN A 89 16.34 -12.13 3.48
C ASN A 89 16.28 -10.67 3.00
N THR A 90 15.98 -10.46 1.73
CA THR A 90 15.81 -9.13 1.14
C THR A 90 14.60 -8.41 1.73
N ALA A 91 13.46 -9.10 1.85
CA ALA A 91 12.25 -8.54 2.46
C ALA A 91 12.48 -8.15 3.92
N MET A 92 13.19 -8.98 4.70
CA MET A 92 13.55 -8.66 6.09
C MET A 92 14.51 -7.48 6.18
N HIS A 93 15.48 -7.37 5.28
CA HIS A 93 16.35 -6.20 5.24
C HIS A 93 15.55 -4.92 4.96
N MET A 94 14.64 -4.95 4.00
CA MET A 94 13.73 -3.82 3.69
C MET A 94 12.78 -3.51 4.85
N HIS A 95 12.37 -4.52 5.61
CA HIS A 95 11.55 -4.31 6.81
C HIS A 95 12.31 -3.57 7.89
N ASN A 96 13.53 -3.99 8.18
CA ASN A 96 14.38 -3.36 9.19
C ASN A 96 14.77 -1.92 8.82
N SER A 97 14.76 -1.57 7.52
CA SER A 97 14.99 -0.20 7.05
C SER A 97 13.71 0.65 6.94
N GLY A 98 12.54 0.10 7.28
CA GLY A 98 11.26 0.81 7.18
C GLY A 98 10.84 1.12 5.74
N MET A 99 11.20 0.25 4.80
CA MET A 99 10.79 0.32 3.39
C MET A 99 9.66 -0.66 3.04
N LEU A 100 9.41 -1.65 3.89
CA LEU A 100 8.40 -2.69 3.68
C LEU A 100 7.86 -3.18 5.02
N ASN A 101 6.55 -3.36 5.14
CA ASN A 101 6.00 -4.13 6.25
C ASN A 101 6.14 -5.62 5.93
N ILE A 102 6.85 -6.39 6.77
CA ILE A 102 7.08 -7.82 6.50
C ILE A 102 5.76 -8.61 6.41
N LEU A 103 4.71 -8.17 7.11
CA LEU A 103 3.38 -8.78 7.03
C LEU A 103 2.76 -8.62 5.64
N VAL A 104 3.06 -7.53 4.92
CA VAL A 104 2.62 -7.35 3.53
C VAL A 104 3.29 -8.38 2.63
N TRP A 105 4.60 -8.61 2.78
CA TRP A 105 5.31 -9.64 2.03
C TRP A 105 4.77 -11.04 2.34
N ASP A 106 4.55 -11.36 3.61
CA ASP A 106 4.06 -12.66 4.04
C ASP A 106 2.64 -12.93 3.51
N LYS A 107 1.74 -11.94 3.57
CA LYS A 107 0.41 -12.04 2.95
C LYS A 107 0.50 -12.28 1.44
N GLY A 108 1.46 -11.65 0.76
CA GLY A 108 1.74 -11.93 -0.64
C GLY A 108 2.14 -13.39 -0.90
N LYS A 109 2.97 -13.98 -0.02
CA LYS A 109 3.34 -15.40 -0.11
C LYS A 109 2.16 -16.34 0.14
N GLU A 110 1.28 -16.00 1.09
CA GLU A 110 0.04 -16.73 1.38
C GLU A 110 -0.85 -16.78 0.13
N LEU A 111 -1.20 -15.62 -0.44
CA LEU A 111 -2.06 -15.53 -1.63
C LEU A 111 -1.46 -16.29 -2.83
N LEU A 112 -0.13 -16.25 -3.01
CA LEU A 112 0.55 -17.00 -4.07
C LEU A 112 0.50 -18.52 -3.87
N ARG A 113 0.42 -19.01 -2.63
CA ARG A 113 0.24 -20.44 -2.34
C ARG A 113 -1.19 -20.87 -2.63
N GLU A 114 -2.16 -20.06 -2.22
CA GLU A 114 -3.59 -20.32 -2.47
C GLU A 114 -3.90 -20.39 -3.97
N MET A 115 -3.28 -19.53 -4.79
CA MET A 115 -3.46 -19.54 -6.25
C MET A 115 -2.89 -20.78 -6.95
N LYS A 116 -2.05 -21.58 -6.29
CA LYS A 116 -1.46 -22.81 -6.84
C LYS A 116 -2.23 -24.08 -6.45
N ASN A 117 -3.16 -23.95 -5.50
CA ASN A 117 -4.03 -25.03 -5.03
C ASN A 117 -5.35 -25.00 -5.80
#